data_AF-W9VM42-F1
#
_entry.id   AF-W9VM42-F1
#
_cell.length_a   1.000
_cell.length_b   1.000
_cell.length_c   1.000
_cell.angle_alpha   90.00
_cell.angle_beta   90.00
_cell.angle_gamma   90.00
#
_symmetry.space_group_name_H-M   'P 1'
#
loop_
_entity.id
_entity.type
_entity.pdbx_description
1 polymer ?
#
loop_
_entity_poly.entity_id
_entity_poly.type
_entity_poly.pdbx_seq_one_letter_code
_entity_poly.pdbx_strand_id
1 'polypeptide(L)'
;MSIFEHYKSRYTSVLQEEMTLQEYLNLCKEDPLTYVNAAERMLKAIGEPEVIDTSRDPRLSRIFSNKVIKRYPAFSEFYGMEDAIENIVSYFRHAAQGLEEKKQILYLLGPVGGGKSSLAERLKHLMEKIPFYAIKGSPVFESPLGLFNPEEDATLLEEDFGIPRRYLRGIMSPWAVKRFMSMGVIFLASKWSNFTLLF
;
A
#
# COMPACT_ATOMS: atom_id res chain seq x y z
N MET A 1 20.94 24.99 -3.53
CA MET A 1 20.87 24.02 -2.42
C MET A 1 22.00 23.03 -2.59
N SER A 2 22.78 22.80 -1.54
CA SER A 2 23.86 21.81 -1.55
C SER A 2 23.30 20.39 -1.69
N ILE A 3 24.02 19.48 -2.36
CA ILE A 3 23.66 18.04 -2.41
C ILE A 3 23.47 17.45 -1.00
N PHE A 4 24.21 17.98 -0.03
CA PHE A 4 24.11 17.58 1.37
C PHE A 4 22.83 18.07 2.04
N GLU A 5 22.37 19.29 1.74
CA GLU A 5 21.08 19.81 2.24
C GLU A 5 19.90 19.06 1.61
N HIS A 6 20.00 18.73 0.31
CA HIS A 6 19.01 17.91 -0.37
C HIS A 6 18.95 16.49 0.22
N TYR A 7 20.11 15.88 0.50
CA TYR A 7 20.17 14.57 1.16
C TYR A 7 19.64 14.61 2.59
N LYS A 8 20.02 15.64 3.38
CA LYS A 8 19.54 15.83 4.74
C LYS A 8 18.03 16.03 4.77
N SER A 9 17.46 16.88 3.91
CA SER A 9 16.01 17.09 3.80
C SER A 9 15.27 15.80 3.45
N ARG A 10 15.80 15.00 2.51
CA ARG A 10 15.23 13.70 2.16
C ARG A 10 15.30 12.72 3.34
N TYR A 11 16.41 12.69 4.06
CA TYR A 11 16.56 11.84 5.24
C TYR A 11 15.66 12.29 6.39
N THR A 12 15.44 13.60 6.57
CA THR A 12 14.52 14.15 7.57
C THR A 12 13.06 13.87 7.22
N SER A 13 12.68 13.82 5.94
CA SER A 13 11.35 13.32 5.53
C SER A 13 11.18 11.79 5.66
N VAL A 14 12.28 11.06 5.92
CA VAL A 14 12.31 9.61 6.20
C VAL A 14 12.38 9.34 7.71
N LEU A 15 12.67 10.35 8.54
CA LEU A 15 12.54 10.22 9.99
C LEU A 15 11.07 9.96 10.32
N GLN A 16 10.85 8.90 11.08
CA GLN A 16 9.53 8.51 11.57
C GLN A 16 8.88 9.72 12.25
N GLU A 17 7.89 10.31 11.59
CA GLU A 17 7.06 11.34 12.22
C GLU A 17 6.21 10.64 13.28
N GLU A 18 6.52 10.91 14.53
CA GLU A 18 5.74 10.44 15.66
C GLU A 18 4.54 11.35 15.85
N MET A 19 3.36 10.75 15.95
CA MET A 19 2.12 11.46 16.27
C MET A 19 1.31 10.71 17.32
N THR A 20 0.49 11.48 18.02
CA THR A 20 -0.52 10.97 18.96
C THR A 20 -1.65 10.26 18.20
N LEU A 21 -2.43 9.44 18.91
CA LEU A 21 -3.61 8.81 18.32
C LEU A 21 -4.62 9.84 17.82
N GLN A 22 -4.80 10.93 18.55
CA GLN A 22 -5.73 11.99 18.16
C GLN A 22 -5.30 12.66 16.85
N GLU A 23 -4.01 12.95 16.70
CA GLU A 23 -3.45 13.49 15.46
C GLU A 23 -3.60 12.50 14.30
N TYR A 24 -3.34 11.21 14.55
CA TYR A 24 -3.57 10.14 13.57
C TYR A 24 -5.03 10.07 13.12
N LEU A 25 -5.98 10.09 14.07
CA LEU A 25 -7.40 10.06 13.77
C LEU A 25 -7.84 11.32 13.00
N ASN A 26 -7.35 12.50 13.39
CA ASN A 26 -7.61 13.73 12.64
C ASN A 26 -7.08 13.64 11.21
N LEU A 27 -5.88 13.09 11.02
CA LEU A 27 -5.31 12.85 9.69
C LEU A 27 -6.15 11.86 8.86
N CYS A 28 -6.76 10.86 9.49
CA CYS A 28 -7.66 9.93 8.80
C CYS A 28 -8.89 10.63 8.20
N LYS A 29 -9.36 11.74 8.80
CA LYS A 29 -10.45 12.56 8.23
C LYS A 29 -10.03 13.24 6.94
N GLU A 30 -8.78 13.68 6.88
CA GLU A 30 -8.24 14.46 5.77
C GLU A 30 -7.78 13.57 4.61
N ASP A 31 -7.12 12.45 4.92
CA ASP A 31 -6.57 11.53 3.93
C ASP A 31 -6.89 10.06 4.28
N PRO A 32 -7.84 9.43 3.56
CA PRO A 32 -8.14 8.02 3.71
C PRO A 32 -6.92 7.08 3.51
N LEU A 33 -5.90 7.49 2.74
CA LEU A 33 -4.68 6.68 2.53
C LEU A 33 -3.92 6.40 3.84
N THR A 34 -4.23 7.13 4.90
CA THR A 34 -3.71 6.95 6.25
C THR A 34 -4.07 5.60 6.88
N TYR A 35 -5.23 5.04 6.52
CA TYR A 35 -5.75 3.79 7.11
C TYR A 35 -6.04 2.68 6.09
N VAL A 36 -5.88 2.95 4.79
CA VAL A 36 -6.13 1.92 3.76
C VAL A 36 -5.15 0.74 3.86
N ASN A 37 -5.59 -0.41 3.36
CA ASN A 37 -4.79 -1.63 3.41
C ASN A 37 -3.65 -1.64 2.38
N ALA A 38 -2.75 -2.62 2.49
CA ALA A 38 -1.58 -2.73 1.61
C ALA A 38 -1.93 -2.85 0.12
N ALA A 39 -3.03 -3.51 -0.23
CA ALA A 39 -3.46 -3.66 -1.62
C ALA A 39 -3.99 -2.33 -2.18
N GLU A 40 -4.77 -1.59 -1.40
CA GLU A 40 -5.22 -0.23 -1.78
C GLU A 40 -4.03 0.73 -1.97
N ARG A 41 -3.03 0.67 -1.08
CA ARG A 41 -1.77 1.44 -1.24
C ARG A 41 -1.05 1.07 -2.54
N MET A 42 -0.96 -0.22 -2.85
CA MET A 42 -0.34 -0.70 -4.08
C MET A 42 -1.09 -0.19 -5.32
N LEU A 43 -2.42 -0.27 -5.36
CA LEU A 43 -3.22 0.26 -6.47
C LEU A 43 -3.00 1.77 -6.64
N LYS A 44 -2.98 2.51 -5.53
CA LYS A 44 -2.68 3.95 -5.58
C LYS A 44 -1.30 4.24 -6.15
N ALA A 45 -0.30 3.44 -5.81
CA ALA A 45 1.06 3.56 -6.32
C ALA A 45 1.20 3.20 -7.81
N ILE A 46 0.46 2.17 -8.25
CA ILE A 46 0.39 1.73 -9.65
C ILE A 46 -0.29 2.79 -10.53
N GLY A 47 -1.38 3.36 -10.03
CA GLY A 47 -2.17 4.37 -10.75
C GLY A 47 -3.09 3.78 -11.81
N GLU A 48 -3.68 4.67 -12.60
CA GLU A 48 -4.66 4.30 -13.64
C GLU A 48 -3.98 3.83 -14.93
N PRO A 49 -4.59 2.89 -15.67
CA PRO A 49 -4.08 2.45 -16.95
C PRO A 49 -4.47 3.40 -18.09
N GLU A 50 -3.58 3.47 -19.08
CA GLU A 50 -3.91 3.92 -20.43
C GLU A 50 -4.56 2.77 -21.19
N VAL A 51 -5.73 3.01 -21.77
CA VAL A 51 -6.43 2.02 -22.60
C VAL A 51 -5.99 2.19 -24.05
N ILE A 52 -5.36 1.16 -24.60
CA ILE A 52 -4.78 1.18 -25.95
C ILE A 52 -5.58 0.24 -26.86
N ASP A 53 -6.22 0.80 -27.88
CA ASP A 53 -6.82 0.07 -28.99
C ASP A 53 -5.73 -0.31 -30.00
N THR A 54 -5.28 -1.56 -29.94
CA THR A 54 -4.15 -2.03 -30.76
C THR A 54 -4.48 -2.18 -32.25
N SER A 55 -5.77 -2.14 -32.62
CA SER A 55 -6.18 -2.19 -34.04
C SER A 55 -5.74 -0.96 -34.84
N ARG A 56 -5.49 0.16 -34.15
CA ARG A 56 -5.08 1.44 -34.75
C ARG A 56 -3.59 1.52 -35.06
N ASP A 57 -2.80 0.56 -34.60
CA ASP A 57 -1.36 0.50 -34.80
C ASP A 57 -0.98 -0.84 -35.46
N PRO A 58 -0.44 -0.85 -36.70
CA PRO A 58 -0.10 -2.09 -37.40
C PRO A 58 0.92 -3.00 -36.70
N ARG A 59 1.76 -2.46 -35.81
CA ARG A 59 2.71 -3.23 -35.01
C ARG A 59 2.00 -3.87 -33.82
N LEU A 60 1.24 -3.08 -33.06
CA LEU A 60 0.52 -3.57 -31.89
C LEU A 60 -0.60 -4.55 -32.29
N SER A 61 -1.26 -4.30 -33.42
CA SER A 61 -2.25 -5.19 -34.03
C SER A 61 -1.73 -6.62 -34.19
N ARG A 62 -0.50 -6.77 -34.71
CA ARG A 62 0.14 -8.09 -34.92
C ARG A 62 0.54 -8.76 -33.60
N ILE A 63 0.98 -7.99 -32.61
CA ILE A 63 1.44 -8.52 -31.32
C ILE A 63 0.24 -8.95 -30.46
N PHE A 64 -0.79 -8.11 -30.38
CA PHE A 64 -1.92 -8.28 -29.47
C PHE A 64 -3.20 -8.75 -30.16
N SER A 65 -3.14 -9.08 -31.46
CA SER A 65 -4.28 -9.56 -32.24
C SER A 65 -5.50 -8.63 -32.18
N ASN A 66 -5.27 -7.33 -32.38
CA ASN A 66 -6.30 -6.26 -32.31
C ASN A 66 -7.04 -6.15 -30.97
N LYS A 67 -6.53 -6.74 -29.88
CA LYS A 67 -7.14 -6.60 -28.55
C LYS A 67 -6.99 -5.17 -28.02
N VAL A 68 -7.94 -4.74 -27.21
CA VAL A 68 -7.76 -3.57 -26.35
C VAL A 68 -6.94 -4.00 -25.13
N ILE A 69 -5.84 -3.30 -24.86
CA ILE A 69 -4.95 -3.60 -23.74
C ILE A 69 -4.91 -2.43 -22.76
N LYS A 70 -4.57 -2.72 -21.51
CA LYS A 70 -4.29 -1.70 -20.48
C LYS A 70 -2.79 -1.61 -20.27
N ARG A 71 -2.24 -0.40 -20.39
CA ARG A 71 -0.85 -0.11 -20.08
C ARG A 71 -0.78 0.81 -18.87
N TYR A 72 -0.10 0.36 -17.84
CA TYR A 72 0.09 1.14 -16.62
C TYR A 72 1.42 1.90 -16.73
N PRO A 73 1.44 3.25 -16.61
CA PRO A 73 2.68 4.03 -16.65
C PRO A 73 3.70 3.60 -15.60
N ALA A 74 3.22 3.09 -14.46
CA ALA A 74 4.06 2.50 -13.43
C ALA A 74 4.89 1.31 -13.91
N PHE A 75 4.58 0.69 -15.05
CA PHE A 75 5.30 -0.44 -15.62
C PHE A 75 5.78 -0.17 -17.05
N SER A 76 6.06 1.09 -17.41
CA SER A 76 6.46 1.48 -18.78
C SER A 76 7.74 0.81 -19.29
N GLU A 77 8.57 0.26 -18.40
CA GLU A 77 9.80 -0.46 -18.73
C GLU A 77 9.58 -1.96 -19.04
N PHE A 78 8.36 -2.47 -18.86
CA PHE A 78 8.01 -3.88 -19.04
C PHE A 78 7.25 -4.09 -20.36
N TYR A 79 7.97 -4.51 -21.40
CA TYR A 79 7.41 -4.75 -22.72
C TYR A 79 6.95 -6.20 -22.90
N GLY A 80 5.76 -6.41 -23.46
CA GLY A 80 5.21 -7.75 -23.71
C GLY A 80 4.71 -8.44 -22.44
N MET A 81 4.57 -7.70 -21.34
CA MET A 81 4.06 -8.20 -20.05
C MET A 81 2.70 -7.59 -19.69
N GLU A 82 2.04 -6.90 -20.61
CA GLU A 82 0.79 -6.16 -20.37
C GLU A 82 -0.30 -7.05 -19.74
N ASP A 83 -0.50 -8.27 -20.25
CA ASP A 83 -1.48 -9.22 -19.70
C ASP A 83 -1.09 -9.70 -18.29
N ALA A 84 0.21 -9.96 -18.05
CA ALA A 84 0.70 -10.38 -16.74
C ALA A 84 0.57 -9.25 -15.70
N ILE A 85 0.85 -8.00 -16.11
CA ILE A 85 0.67 -6.82 -15.28
C ILE A 85 -0.82 -6.62 -14.97
N GLU A 86 -1.73 -6.71 -15.96
CA GLU A 86 -3.17 -6.59 -15.70
C GLU A 86 -3.66 -7.65 -14.70
N ASN A 87 -3.16 -8.89 -14.78
CA ASN A 87 -3.49 -9.93 -13.79
C ASN A 87 -3.02 -9.55 -12.38
N ILE A 88 -1.81 -8.99 -12.24
CA ILE A 88 -1.29 -8.50 -10.96
C ILE A 88 -2.13 -7.33 -10.43
N VAL A 89 -2.49 -6.37 -11.28
CA VAL A 89 -3.35 -5.25 -10.87
C VAL A 89 -4.73 -5.75 -10.49
N SER A 90 -5.29 -6.71 -11.20
CA SER A 90 -6.56 -7.36 -10.88
C SER A 90 -6.52 -8.05 -9.51
N TYR A 91 -5.44 -8.79 -9.23
CA TYR A 91 -5.19 -9.39 -7.92
C TYR A 91 -5.25 -8.34 -6.80
N PHE A 92 -4.55 -7.21 -6.94
CA PHE A 92 -4.59 -6.14 -5.94
C PHE A 92 -5.97 -5.47 -5.87
N ARG A 93 -6.67 -5.32 -6.99
CA ARG A 93 -8.04 -4.76 -7.04
C ARG A 93 -9.01 -5.61 -6.21
N HIS A 94 -8.96 -6.92 -6.36
CA HIS A 94 -9.80 -7.83 -5.59
C HIS A 94 -9.37 -7.88 -4.11
N ALA A 95 -8.07 -7.93 -3.83
CA ALA A 95 -7.55 -7.90 -2.46
C ALA A 95 -7.93 -6.61 -1.72
N ALA A 96 -7.91 -5.46 -2.41
CA ALA A 96 -8.32 -4.16 -1.87
C ALA A 96 -9.80 -4.14 -1.46
N GLN A 97 -10.66 -4.84 -2.20
CA GLN A 97 -12.08 -5.02 -1.88
C GLN A 97 -12.32 -6.03 -0.74
N GLY A 98 -11.27 -6.68 -0.25
CA GLY A 98 -11.36 -7.68 0.81
C GLY A 98 -11.87 -9.05 0.33
N LEU A 99 -11.73 -9.34 -0.97
CA LEU A 99 -12.02 -10.65 -1.55
C LEU A 99 -10.94 -11.68 -1.19
N GLU A 100 -11.08 -12.90 -1.72
CA GLU A 100 -10.25 -14.06 -1.34
C GLU A 100 -8.75 -13.84 -1.61
N GLU A 101 -8.41 -13.06 -2.64
CA GLU A 101 -7.04 -12.67 -2.99
C GLU A 101 -6.29 -12.01 -1.83
N LYS A 102 -7.01 -11.39 -0.88
CA LYS A 102 -6.39 -10.83 0.34
C LYS A 102 -5.65 -11.89 1.17
N LYS A 103 -6.07 -13.16 1.10
CA LYS A 103 -5.50 -14.28 1.86
C LYS A 103 -4.50 -15.11 1.04
N GLN A 104 -4.35 -14.79 -0.25
CA GLN A 104 -3.52 -15.56 -1.17
C GLN A 104 -2.09 -14.99 -1.21
N ILE A 105 -1.19 -15.76 -1.79
CA ILE A 105 0.19 -15.35 -2.04
C ILE A 105 0.34 -15.14 -3.54
N LEU A 106 0.78 -13.94 -3.95
CA LEU A 106 1.09 -13.65 -5.34
C LEU A 106 2.36 -14.40 -5.75
N TYR A 107 2.22 -15.37 -6.64
CA TYR A 107 3.32 -16.19 -7.15
C TYR A 107 3.63 -15.86 -8.61
N LEU A 108 4.84 -15.34 -8.88
CA LEU A 108 5.30 -15.03 -10.24
C LEU A 108 5.97 -16.25 -10.86
N LEU A 109 5.25 -16.97 -11.72
CA LEU A 109 5.74 -18.15 -12.45
C LEU A 109 6.13 -17.80 -13.90
N GLY A 110 7.23 -18.36 -14.40
CA GLY A 110 7.66 -18.18 -15.78
C GLY A 110 9.10 -18.63 -16.05
N PRO A 111 9.54 -18.64 -17.32
CA PRO A 111 10.87 -19.11 -17.71
C PRO A 111 12.01 -18.26 -17.12
N VAL A 112 13.21 -18.82 -17.06
CA VAL A 112 14.41 -18.08 -16.65
C VAL A 112 14.61 -16.89 -17.60
N GLY A 113 14.96 -15.73 -17.06
CA GLY A 113 15.13 -14.50 -17.85
C GLY A 113 13.84 -13.74 -18.21
N GLY A 114 12.65 -14.25 -17.88
CA GLY A 114 11.36 -13.61 -18.19
C GLY A 114 11.00 -12.36 -17.35
N GLY A 115 11.98 -11.62 -16.82
CA GLY A 115 11.74 -10.36 -16.09
C GLY A 115 11.05 -10.47 -14.72
N LYS A 116 10.83 -11.69 -14.19
CA LYS A 116 10.10 -11.91 -12.92
C LYS A 116 10.70 -11.16 -11.73
N SER A 117 12.02 -11.23 -11.57
CA SER A 117 12.74 -10.53 -10.48
C SER A 117 12.65 -9.01 -10.64
N SER A 118 12.76 -8.51 -11.88
CA SER A 118 12.60 -7.08 -12.18
C SER A 118 11.19 -6.59 -11.85
N LEU A 119 10.16 -7.41 -12.14
CA LEU A 119 8.77 -7.08 -11.84
C LEU A 119 8.52 -7.09 -10.32
N ALA A 120 9.06 -8.07 -9.60
CA ALA A 120 9.01 -8.10 -8.14
C ALA A 120 9.68 -6.87 -7.51
N GLU A 121 10.85 -6.48 -8.01
CA GLU A 121 11.55 -5.27 -7.55
C GLU A 121 10.74 -4.01 -7.85
N ARG A 122 10.10 -3.95 -9.02
CA ARG A 122 9.21 -2.83 -9.36
C ARG A 122 8.02 -2.75 -8.40
N LEU A 123 7.40 -3.88 -8.07
CA LEU A 123 6.31 -3.92 -7.09
C LEU A 123 6.80 -3.47 -5.71
N LYS A 124 7.98 -3.92 -5.27
CA LYS A 124 8.61 -3.44 -4.03
C LYS A 124 8.76 -1.93 -4.04
N HIS A 125 9.33 -1.38 -5.10
CA HIS A 125 9.50 0.07 -5.26
C HIS A 125 8.16 0.84 -5.25
N LEU A 126 7.12 0.30 -5.89
CA LEU A 126 5.78 0.91 -5.86
C LEU A 126 5.18 0.87 -4.45
N MET A 127 5.36 -0.22 -3.70
CA MET A 127 4.90 -0.34 -2.32
C MET A 127 5.52 0.72 -1.40
N GLU A 128 6.71 1.23 -1.72
CA GLU A 128 7.40 2.26 -0.94
C GLU A 128 6.89 3.69 -1.19
N LYS A 129 6.15 3.93 -2.28
CA LYS A 129 5.72 5.27 -2.69
C LYS A 129 4.63 5.87 -1.80
N ILE A 130 3.75 5.02 -1.27
CA ILE A 130 2.67 5.44 -0.39
C ILE A 130 3.12 5.16 1.04
N PRO A 131 3.08 6.10 1.99
CA PRO A 131 3.45 5.79 3.37
C PRO A 131 2.41 4.88 4.04
N PHE A 132 2.74 4.35 5.21
CA PHE A 132 1.77 3.72 6.10
C PHE A 132 2.07 4.09 7.55
N TYR A 133 1.09 3.84 8.43
CA TYR A 133 1.14 4.23 9.84
C TYR A 133 1.07 2.99 10.71
N ALA A 134 1.94 2.94 11.72
CA ALA A 134 2.02 1.82 12.64
C ALA A 134 2.27 2.26 14.09
N ILE A 135 1.84 1.43 15.03
CA ILE A 135 2.14 1.59 16.45
C ILE A 135 3.65 1.63 16.67
N LYS A 136 4.12 2.73 17.27
CA LYS A 136 5.54 2.93 17.56
C LYS A 136 6.09 1.76 18.39
N GLY A 137 7.17 1.17 17.91
CA GLY A 137 7.83 0.03 18.57
C GLY A 137 7.13 -1.32 18.38
N SER A 138 6.01 -1.37 17.66
CA SER A 138 5.37 -2.64 17.32
C SER A 138 6.30 -3.47 16.42
N PRO A 139 6.61 -4.73 16.79
CA PRO A 139 7.52 -5.58 16.01
C PRO A 139 6.88 -6.07 14.70
N VAL A 140 5.57 -5.92 14.56
CA VAL A 140 4.79 -6.39 13.40
C VAL A 140 4.14 -5.23 12.63
N PHE A 141 4.53 -3.99 12.94
CA PHE A 141 3.99 -2.77 12.33
C PHE A 141 2.46 -2.71 12.35
N GLU A 142 1.89 -3.02 13.51
CA GLU A 142 0.43 -3.06 13.71
C GLU A 142 -0.21 -1.69 13.44
N SER A 143 -1.35 -1.69 12.76
CA SER A 143 -2.12 -0.46 12.52
C SER A 143 -2.59 0.17 13.83
N PRO A 144 -2.56 1.51 13.97
CA PRO A 144 -3.14 2.20 15.13
C PRO A 144 -4.64 1.90 15.31
N LEU A 145 -5.35 1.57 14.23
CA LEU A 145 -6.76 1.19 14.28
C LEU A 145 -7.01 -0.15 15.00
N GLY A 146 -5.96 -0.96 15.20
CA GLY A 146 -6.05 -2.20 15.96
C GLY A 146 -6.38 -2.00 17.45
N LEU A 147 -6.28 -0.76 17.96
CA LEU A 147 -6.59 -0.43 19.35
C LEU A 147 -8.09 -0.30 19.63
N PHE A 148 -8.92 -0.15 18.61
CA PHE A 148 -10.35 0.09 18.76
C PHE A 148 -11.13 -1.21 18.67
N ASN A 149 -12.18 -1.31 19.48
CA ASN A 149 -13.12 -2.42 19.45
C ASN A 149 -14.16 -2.19 18.35
N PRO A 150 -14.27 -3.07 17.33
CA PRO A 150 -15.22 -2.88 16.22
C PRO A 150 -16.70 -2.87 16.64
N GLU A 151 -17.06 -3.43 17.79
CA GLU A 151 -18.45 -3.42 18.27
C GLU A 151 -18.78 -2.16 19.08
N GLU A 152 -17.79 -1.55 19.73
CA GLU A 152 -17.99 -0.40 20.62
C GLU A 152 -17.67 0.93 19.92
N ASP A 153 -16.60 0.95 19.12
CA ASP A 153 -16.01 2.19 18.60
C ASP A 153 -16.35 2.47 17.13
N ALA A 154 -16.81 1.47 16.37
CA ALA A 154 -16.94 1.60 14.92
C ALA A 154 -17.89 2.73 14.48
N THR A 155 -19.03 2.87 15.16
CA THR A 155 -20.00 3.93 14.86
C THR A 155 -19.38 5.30 15.10
N LEU A 156 -18.70 5.50 16.24
CA LEU A 156 -18.03 6.77 16.55
C LEU A 156 -16.91 7.08 15.56
N LEU A 157 -16.11 6.08 15.17
CA LEU A 157 -15.02 6.26 14.20
C LEU A 157 -15.54 6.60 12.80
N GLU A 158 -16.69 6.04 12.40
CA GLU A 158 -17.30 6.33 11.12
C GLU A 158 -17.95 7.73 11.12
N GLU A 159 -18.68 8.10 12.18
CA GLU A 159 -19.34 9.40 12.31
C GLU A 159 -18.36 10.56 12.50
N ASP A 160 -17.43 10.42 13.45
CA ASP A 160 -16.52 11.51 13.80
C ASP A 160 -15.33 11.57 12.83
N PHE A 161 -14.80 10.42 12.42
CA PHE A 161 -13.53 10.34 11.68
C PHE A 161 -13.66 9.84 10.23
N GLY A 162 -14.85 9.44 9.80
CA GLY A 162 -15.06 8.93 8.44
C GLY A 162 -14.34 7.62 8.16
N ILE A 163 -14.01 6.83 9.20
CA ILE A 163 -13.29 5.56 9.07
C ILE A 163 -14.30 4.41 9.01
N PRO A 164 -14.47 3.74 7.87
CA PRO A 164 -15.47 2.69 7.74
C PRO A 164 -15.14 1.46 8.60
N ARG A 165 -16.16 0.82 9.18
CA ARG A 165 -16.03 -0.41 10.01
C ARG A 165 -15.16 -1.51 9.38
N ARG A 166 -15.15 -1.61 8.03
CA ARG A 166 -14.35 -2.62 7.30
C ARG A 166 -12.83 -2.51 7.52
N TYR A 167 -12.31 -1.40 8.04
CA TYR A 167 -10.90 -1.22 8.37
C TYR A 167 -10.55 -1.62 9.81
N LEU A 168 -11.56 -1.77 10.67
CA LEU A 168 -11.43 -2.20 12.06
C LEU A 168 -11.40 -3.74 12.14
N ARG A 169 -10.38 -4.35 11.51
CA ARG A 169 -10.21 -5.82 11.48
C ARG A 169 -9.03 -6.31 12.32
N GLY A 170 -8.32 -5.41 12.99
CA GLY A 170 -7.13 -5.73 13.77
C GLY A 170 -7.51 -6.37 15.09
N ILE A 171 -6.97 -7.56 15.35
CA ILE A 171 -6.86 -8.07 16.72
C ILE A 171 -5.53 -7.53 17.26
N MET A 172 -5.55 -6.85 18.41
CA MET A 172 -4.33 -6.40 19.06
C MET A 172 -3.37 -7.58 19.26
N SER A 173 -2.11 -7.43 18.83
CA SER A 173 -1.08 -8.42 19.13
C SER A 173 -0.84 -8.53 20.64
N PRO A 174 -0.34 -9.68 21.15
CA PRO A 174 0.02 -9.82 22.56
C PRO A 174 1.00 -8.74 23.05
N TRP A 175 1.86 -8.25 22.14
CA TRP A 175 2.77 -7.14 22.42
C TRP A 175 2.00 -5.83 22.64
N ALA A 176 1.05 -5.50 21.75
CA ALA A 176 0.23 -4.30 21.85
C ALA A 176 -0.62 -4.31 23.13
N VAL A 177 -1.28 -5.44 23.44
CA VAL A 177 -2.07 -5.60 24.67
C VAL A 177 -1.24 -5.32 25.92
N LYS A 178 -0.05 -5.94 26.02
CA LYS A 178 0.84 -5.76 27.18
C LYS A 178 1.29 -4.30 27.34
N ARG A 179 1.56 -3.62 26.22
CA ARG A 179 2.00 -2.22 26.22
C ARG A 179 0.86 -1.25 26.55
N PHE A 180 -0.32 -1.50 26.01
CA PHE A 180 -1.53 -0.72 26.28
C PHE A 180 -1.85 -0.72 27.77
N MET A 181 -1.86 -1.90 28.41
CA MET A 181 -2.11 -2.03 29.85
C MET A 181 -1.06 -1.35 30.74
N SER A 182 0.18 -1.18 30.25
CA SER A 182 1.28 -0.62 31.06
C SER A 182 1.50 0.89 30.95
N MET A 183 1.05 1.54 29.86
CA MET A 183 1.50 2.91 29.54
C MET A 183 0.41 4.00 29.58
N GLY A 184 -0.88 3.65 29.64
CA GLY A 184 -2.00 4.58 29.90
C GLY A 184 -2.28 5.66 28.83
N VAL A 185 -1.28 6.10 28.06
CA VAL A 185 -1.36 7.04 26.93
C VAL A 185 -0.28 6.63 25.93
N ILE A 186 -0.65 6.29 24.70
CA ILE A 186 0.29 5.76 23.71
C ILE A 186 0.53 6.81 22.61
N PHE A 187 1.79 7.05 22.28
CA PHE A 187 2.22 7.72 21.04
C PHE A 187 2.23 6.68 19.92
N LEU A 188 1.35 6.84 18.92
CA LEU A 188 0.72 5.68 18.29
C LEU A 188 0.95 5.50 16.81
N ALA A 189 1.50 6.49 16.11
CA ALA A 189 1.70 6.37 14.69
C ALA A 189 3.09 6.88 14.34
N SER A 190 3.93 6.01 13.79
CA SER A 190 5.07 6.42 12.97
C SER A 190 4.69 6.32 11.51
N LYS A 191 4.91 7.41 10.76
CA LYS A 191 4.83 7.38 9.29
C LYS A 191 6.07 6.70 8.75
N TRP A 192 5.89 5.63 7.98
CA TRP A 192 6.98 4.92 7.34
C TRP A 192 7.05 5.25 5.86
N SER A 193 8.22 5.70 5.41
CA SER A 193 8.57 5.91 4.00
C SER A 193 9.88 5.16 3.70
N ASN A 194 9.96 4.49 2.54
CA ASN A 194 11.06 3.58 2.13
C ASN A 194 11.28 2.33 3.02
N PHE A 195 10.66 1.22 2.65
CA PHE A 195 10.69 -0.10 3.31
C PHE A 195 11.95 -0.94 3.03
N THR A 196 12.99 -0.37 2.45
CA THR A 196 14.11 -1.14 1.90
C THR A 196 14.86 -1.96 2.96
N LEU A 197 14.63 -1.72 4.25
CA LEU A 197 15.20 -2.43 5.39
C LEU A 197 14.35 -3.60 5.95
N LEU A 198 13.20 -3.94 5.35
CA LEU A 198 12.27 -4.96 5.87
C LEU A 198 12.14 -6.23 5.01
N PHE A 199 12.87 -6.33 3.90
CA PHE A 199 12.90 -7.51 3.01
C PHE A 199 14.32 -7.88 2.66
#